data_AF-A0A7J0G426-F1
#
_entry.id   AF-A0A7J0G426-F1
#
_cell.length_a   1.000
_cell.length_b   1.000
_cell.length_c   1.000
_cell.angle_alpha   90.00
_cell.angle_beta   90.00
_cell.angle_gamma   90.00
#
_symmetry.space_group_name_H-M   'P 1'
#
loop_
_entity.id
_entity.type
_entity.pdbx_description
1 polymer ?
#
loop_
_entity_poly.entity_id
_entity_poly.type
_entity_poly.pdbx_seq_one_letter_code
_entity_poly.pdbx_strand_id
1 'polypeptide(L)'
;MGVQRTGRTVKPDQTVRFAVQSVGRTVSDNSQMEFEAKSARDGAWYDVALFLSHRSLDTGDPEALVRFTGFGSEEDEWVNIRKHVRQRSLPCESSECVAVLPRDLVLCFQEVKEQALYFDAHVLDAQRRRHDVRGCRCRFLVRYDHDQSEEIVPLRKVCRRPETDYRLQQLHTVNESGFVNLQKTGAEPQKKQHIESVSSNQNNTKAAKGRRTE
;
A
#
# COMPACT_ATOMS: atom_id res chain seq x y z
N MET A 1 -14.42 32.17 -45.92
CA MET A 1 -13.97 30.89 -45.32
C MET A 1 -13.00 31.21 -44.21
N GLY A 2 -13.29 30.79 -42.98
CA GLY A 2 -12.46 31.06 -41.80
C GLY A 2 -13.28 30.87 -40.54
N VAL A 3 -13.25 29.67 -39.98
CA VAL A 3 -13.82 29.37 -38.66
C VAL A 3 -12.66 29.04 -37.75
N GLN A 4 -12.31 29.99 -36.87
CA GLN A 4 -11.36 29.79 -35.79
C GLN A 4 -12.04 28.96 -34.70
N ARG A 5 -11.49 27.78 -34.41
CA ARG A 5 -11.88 26.97 -33.25
C ARG A 5 -10.96 27.34 -32.09
N THR A 6 -11.53 27.91 -31.05
CA THR A 6 -10.85 28.27 -29.80
C THR A 6 -10.63 27.01 -28.96
N GLY A 7 -9.37 26.72 -28.63
CA GLY A 7 -8.99 25.69 -27.66
C GLY A 7 -9.29 26.16 -26.24
N ARG A 8 -9.95 25.32 -25.44
CA ARG A 8 -10.05 25.50 -23.99
C ARG A 8 -9.08 24.56 -23.29
N THR A 9 -8.07 25.15 -22.67
CA THR A 9 -7.23 24.55 -21.64
C THR A 9 -8.06 24.33 -20.37
N VAL A 10 -8.19 23.08 -19.92
CA VAL A 10 -8.77 22.74 -18.61
C VAL A 10 -7.64 22.65 -17.59
N LYS A 11 -7.76 23.41 -16.49
CA LYS A 11 -6.86 23.36 -15.33
C LYS A 11 -7.35 22.26 -14.37
N PRO A 12 -6.46 21.59 -13.61
CA PRO A 12 -6.89 20.62 -12.62
C PRO A 12 -7.50 21.35 -11.41
N ASP A 13 -8.80 21.17 -11.18
CA ASP A 13 -9.49 21.68 -10.00
C ASP A 13 -9.45 20.64 -8.87
N GLN A 14 -9.21 21.13 -7.66
CA GLN A 14 -9.07 20.35 -6.44
C GLN A 14 -10.42 19.75 -6.04
N THR A 15 -10.55 18.43 -6.10
CA THR A 15 -11.77 17.74 -5.67
C THR A 15 -11.92 17.81 -4.15
N VAL A 16 -12.75 18.75 -3.71
CA VAL A 16 -13.33 18.79 -2.36
C VAL A 16 -14.28 17.60 -2.19
N ARG A 17 -14.02 16.78 -1.17
CA ARG A 17 -14.89 15.66 -0.79
C ARG A 17 -16.20 16.20 -0.20
N PHE A 18 -17.32 15.96 -0.86
CA PHE A 18 -18.64 16.16 -0.28
C PHE A 18 -19.22 14.83 0.18
N ALA A 19 -19.35 14.66 1.50
CA ALA A 19 -20.09 13.55 2.09
C ALA A 19 -21.59 13.86 2.03
N VAL A 20 -22.35 13.06 1.27
CA VAL A 20 -23.82 13.11 1.27
C VAL A 20 -24.32 12.23 2.41
N GLN A 21 -24.92 12.83 3.43
CA GLN A 21 -25.54 12.11 4.54
C GLN A 21 -26.94 11.64 4.14
N SER A 22 -27.15 10.32 4.04
CA SER A 22 -28.48 9.73 4.01
C SER A 22 -28.99 9.51 5.44
N VAL A 23 -30.16 10.06 5.74
CA VAL A 23 -30.84 9.95 7.04
C VAL A 23 -31.35 8.51 7.25
N GLY A 24 -30.87 7.86 8.31
CA GLY A 24 -31.66 6.91 9.11
C GLY A 24 -31.44 5.40 8.91
N ARG A 25 -30.41 4.83 9.55
CA ARG A 25 -30.50 3.65 10.46
C ARG A 25 -29.18 3.47 11.22
N THR A 26 -29.22 3.38 12.54
CA THR A 26 -28.05 3.20 13.40
C THR A 26 -27.64 1.74 13.56
N VAL A 27 -26.34 1.57 13.85
CA VAL A 27 -25.59 0.38 14.34
C VAL A 27 -25.06 -0.58 13.27
N SER A 28 -23.90 -0.25 12.73
CA SER A 28 -22.62 -0.91 13.04
C SER A 28 -21.51 -0.14 12.31
N ASP A 29 -20.30 -0.14 12.86
CA ASP A 29 -19.07 0.32 12.19
C ASP A 29 -18.77 -0.61 10.99
N ASN A 30 -19.63 -0.55 9.97
CA ASN A 30 -19.42 -1.16 8.69
C ASN A 30 -18.62 -0.13 7.90
N SER A 31 -17.29 -0.26 7.89
CA SER A 31 -16.50 0.27 6.79
C SER A 31 -17.20 -0.17 5.50
N GLN A 32 -17.88 0.75 4.81
CA GLN A 32 -18.60 0.41 3.58
C GLN A 32 -17.59 -0.24 2.64
N MET A 33 -17.81 -1.50 2.28
CA MET A 33 -16.96 -2.16 1.29
C MET A 33 -17.12 -1.41 -0.02
N GLU A 34 -16.04 -0.78 -0.47
CA GLU A 34 -15.97 -0.11 -1.75
C GLU A 34 -15.54 -1.11 -2.83
N PHE A 35 -16.09 -0.94 -4.03
CA PHE A 35 -15.83 -1.82 -5.16
C PHE A 35 -15.29 -1.05 -6.34
N GLU A 36 -14.51 -1.73 -7.15
CA GLU A 36 -14.11 -1.28 -8.48
C GLU A 36 -14.56 -2.33 -9.51
N ALA A 37 -14.84 -1.87 -10.73
CA ALA A 37 -15.23 -2.75 -11.82
C ALA A 37 -14.46 -2.42 -13.11
N LYS A 38 -14.22 -3.45 -13.92
CA LYS A 38 -13.49 -3.36 -15.18
C LYS A 38 -14.45 -3.03 -16.32
N SER A 39 -14.26 -1.87 -16.96
CA SER A 39 -15.06 -1.49 -18.13
C SER A 39 -14.73 -2.38 -19.32
N ALA A 40 -15.76 -2.74 -20.09
CA ALA A 40 -15.59 -3.49 -21.32
C ALA A 40 -15.09 -2.60 -22.48
N ARG A 41 -15.16 -1.27 -22.34
CA ARG A 41 -14.83 -0.32 -23.42
C ARG A 41 -13.33 -0.14 -23.61
N ASP A 42 -12.60 -0.05 -22.51
CA ASP A 42 -11.17 0.25 -22.51
C ASP A 42 -10.35 -0.75 -21.67
N GLY A 43 -11.00 -1.66 -20.93
CA GLY A 43 -10.34 -2.63 -20.07
C GLY A 43 -9.75 -2.03 -18.80
N ALA A 44 -10.02 -0.76 -18.48
CA ALA A 44 -9.57 -0.11 -17.26
C ALA A 44 -10.51 -0.41 -16.08
N TRP A 45 -9.99 -0.26 -14.87
CA TRP A 45 -10.76 -0.37 -13.64
C TRP A 45 -11.19 1.01 -13.13
N TYR A 46 -12.44 1.08 -12.69
CA TYR A 46 -13.07 2.30 -12.19
C TYR A 46 -13.79 2.02 -10.87
N ASP A 47 -13.80 3.01 -9.96
CA ASP A 47 -14.56 2.94 -8.73
C ASP A 47 -16.07 2.86 -9.02
N VAL A 48 -16.76 1.90 -8.42
CA VAL A 48 -18.22 1.74 -8.56
C VAL A 48 -18.92 2.66 -7.58
N ALA A 49 -19.77 3.56 -8.10
CA ALA A 49 -20.63 4.40 -7.27
C ALA A 49 -21.88 3.64 -6.82
N LEU A 50 -22.53 2.92 -7.73
CA LEU A 50 -23.78 2.21 -7.47
C LEU A 50 -23.87 0.90 -8.26
N PHE A 51 -24.41 -0.13 -7.62
CA PHE A 51 -24.96 -1.30 -8.31
C PHE A 51 -26.46 -1.07 -8.54
N LEU A 52 -26.87 -0.95 -9.79
CA LEU A 52 -28.23 -0.57 -10.19
C LEU A 52 -29.15 -1.78 -10.36
N SER A 53 -28.60 -2.88 -10.88
CA SER A 53 -29.35 -4.11 -11.16
C SER A 53 -28.42 -5.31 -11.27
N HIS A 54 -28.99 -6.51 -11.34
CA HIS A 54 -28.25 -7.76 -11.63
C HIS A 54 -29.09 -8.65 -12.55
N ARG A 55 -28.41 -9.51 -13.32
CA ARG A 55 -29.04 -10.53 -14.17
C ARG A 55 -28.23 -11.82 -14.16
N SER A 56 -28.91 -12.94 -14.35
CA SER A 56 -28.28 -14.23 -14.60
C SER A 56 -28.40 -14.55 -16.08
N LEU A 57 -27.30 -14.90 -16.71
CA LEU A 57 -27.29 -15.39 -18.09
C LEU A 57 -27.41 -16.92 -18.10
N ASP A 58 -27.93 -17.48 -19.20
CA ASP A 58 -28.06 -18.94 -19.37
C ASP A 58 -26.70 -19.66 -19.32
N THR A 59 -25.60 -18.93 -19.55
CA THR A 59 -24.22 -19.40 -19.41
C THR A 59 -23.80 -19.64 -17.95
N GLY A 60 -24.61 -19.23 -16.97
CA GLY A 60 -24.31 -19.36 -15.54
C GLY A 60 -23.36 -18.29 -14.99
N ASP A 61 -23.02 -17.28 -15.80
CA ASP A 61 -22.18 -16.15 -15.43
C ASP A 61 -23.08 -14.94 -15.06
N PRO A 62 -23.15 -14.53 -13.78
CA PRO A 62 -23.98 -13.41 -13.37
C PRO A 62 -23.34 -12.08 -13.73
N GLU A 63 -24.17 -11.11 -14.08
CA GLU A 63 -23.76 -9.74 -14.39
C GLU A 63 -24.47 -8.73 -13.49
N ALA A 64 -23.81 -7.61 -13.21
CA ALA A 64 -24.37 -6.47 -12.53
C ALA A 64 -24.35 -5.25 -13.43
N LEU A 65 -25.39 -4.42 -13.37
CA LEU A 65 -25.40 -3.10 -13.98
C LEU A 65 -24.77 -2.12 -12.99
N VAL A 66 -23.66 -1.51 -13.36
CA VAL A 66 -22.88 -0.62 -12.51
C VAL A 66 -22.89 0.81 -13.03
N ARG A 67 -22.93 1.77 -12.11
CA ARG A 67 -22.58 3.17 -12.36
C ARG A 67 -21.20 3.46 -11.80
N PHE A 68 -20.31 3.97 -12.64
CA PHE A 68 -18.98 4.39 -12.22
C PHE A 68 -18.98 5.76 -11.55
N THR A 69 -18.04 5.96 -10.62
CA THR A 69 -17.86 7.23 -9.92
C THR A 69 -17.43 8.33 -10.89
N GLY A 70 -18.12 9.46 -10.88
CA GLY A 70 -17.83 10.61 -11.75
C GLY A 70 -18.49 10.55 -13.13
N PHE A 71 -19.26 9.49 -13.42
CA PHE A 71 -19.98 9.32 -14.69
C PHE A 71 -21.50 9.32 -14.48
N GLY A 72 -22.25 9.70 -15.53
CA GLY A 72 -23.72 9.69 -15.53
C GLY A 72 -24.31 8.36 -16.01
N SER A 73 -25.64 8.31 -16.12
CA SER A 73 -26.38 7.11 -16.51
C SER A 73 -26.08 6.63 -17.94
N GLU A 74 -25.61 7.52 -18.79
CA GLU A 74 -25.18 7.25 -20.16
C GLU A 74 -23.96 6.32 -20.23
N GLU A 75 -23.20 6.23 -19.13
CA GLU A 75 -22.02 5.37 -19.02
C GLU A 75 -22.25 4.11 -18.18
N ASP A 76 -23.50 3.81 -17.78
CA ASP A 76 -23.80 2.60 -17.01
C ASP A 76 -23.46 1.33 -17.83
N GLU A 77 -22.83 0.33 -17.20
CA GLU A 77 -22.36 -0.89 -17.87
C GLU A 77 -22.82 -2.18 -17.19
N TRP A 78 -23.20 -3.18 -17.99
CA TRP A 78 -23.32 -4.56 -17.51
C TRP A 78 -21.94 -5.19 -17.44
N VAL A 79 -21.52 -5.57 -16.24
CA VAL A 79 -20.21 -6.18 -15.96
C VAL A 79 -20.36 -7.57 -15.36
N ASN A 80 -19.49 -8.49 -15.76
CA ASN A 80 -19.44 -9.84 -15.18
C ASN A 80 -18.97 -9.78 -13.73
N ILE A 81 -19.80 -10.24 -12.78
CA ILE A 81 -19.51 -10.09 -11.35
C ILE A 81 -18.27 -10.89 -10.95
N ARG A 82 -18.09 -12.11 -11.48
CA ARG A 82 -17.01 -13.00 -11.07
C ARG A 82 -15.65 -12.55 -11.60
N LYS A 83 -15.63 -11.92 -12.78
CA LYS A 83 -14.39 -11.60 -13.50
C LYS A 83 -14.01 -10.12 -13.38
N HIS A 84 -15.00 -9.24 -13.32
CA HIS A 84 -14.82 -7.80 -13.55
C HIS A 84 -15.36 -6.93 -12.42
N VAL A 85 -15.68 -7.50 -11.25
CA VAL A 85 -16.02 -6.75 -10.04
C VAL A 85 -15.17 -7.27 -8.89
N ARG A 86 -14.55 -6.37 -8.14
CA ARG A 86 -13.75 -6.73 -6.95
C ARG A 86 -13.73 -5.61 -5.93
N GLN A 87 -13.29 -5.92 -4.72
CA GLN A 87 -13.06 -4.90 -3.70
C GLN A 87 -12.04 -3.88 -4.21
N ARG A 88 -12.26 -2.60 -3.93
CA ARG A 88 -11.42 -1.49 -4.38
C ARG A 88 -9.96 -1.67 -3.97
N SER A 89 -9.05 -1.36 -4.88
CA SER A 89 -7.61 -1.33 -4.62
C SER A 89 -7.26 -0.18 -3.67
N LEU A 90 -6.24 -0.38 -2.84
CA LEU A 90 -5.88 0.56 -1.79
C LEU A 90 -4.65 1.37 -2.21
N PRO A 91 -4.68 2.71 -2.15
CA PRO A 91 -3.48 3.52 -2.33
C PRO A 91 -2.40 3.14 -1.31
N CYS A 92 -1.14 3.22 -1.71
CA CYS A 92 -0.02 2.92 -0.82
C CYS A 92 0.53 4.21 -0.18
N GLU A 93 0.66 4.22 1.14
CA GLU A 93 1.40 5.26 1.85
C GLU A 93 2.91 5.12 1.65
N SER A 94 3.66 6.21 1.87
CA SER A 94 5.10 6.21 1.60
C SER A 94 5.88 5.15 2.38
N SER A 95 5.47 4.83 3.61
CA SER A 95 6.06 3.78 4.45
C SER A 95 5.65 2.37 4.05
N GLU A 96 4.54 2.20 3.33
CA GLU A 96 3.96 0.90 2.97
C GLU A 96 4.64 0.26 1.77
N CYS A 97 5.56 0.98 1.12
CA CYS A 97 6.23 0.52 -0.08
C CYS A 97 6.86 -0.88 0.09
N VAL A 98 7.34 -1.21 1.28
CA VAL A 98 7.98 -2.49 1.61
C VAL A 98 7.04 -3.69 1.49
N ALA A 99 5.73 -3.49 1.56
CA ALA A 99 4.72 -4.54 1.41
C ALA A 99 4.42 -4.90 -0.06
N VAL A 100 4.79 -4.04 -1.01
CA VAL A 100 4.67 -4.31 -2.45
C VAL A 100 5.88 -5.14 -2.88
N LEU A 101 5.65 -6.41 -3.24
CA LEU A 101 6.67 -7.40 -3.56
C LEU A 101 6.54 -7.91 -4.99
N PRO A 102 7.63 -8.48 -5.57
CA PRO A 102 7.54 -9.19 -6.84
C PRO A 102 6.43 -10.24 -6.82
N ARG A 103 5.74 -10.37 -7.96
CA ARG A 103 4.56 -11.21 -8.24
C ARG A 103 3.23 -10.71 -7.68
N ASP A 104 3.23 -9.61 -6.92
CA ASP A 104 1.97 -9.02 -6.49
C ASP A 104 1.17 -8.48 -7.69
N LEU A 105 -0.12 -8.78 -7.70
CA LEU A 105 -1.09 -8.07 -8.52
C LEU A 105 -1.33 -6.70 -7.91
N VAL A 106 -1.23 -5.67 -8.73
CA VAL A 106 -1.48 -4.27 -8.34
C VAL A 106 -2.36 -3.59 -9.38
N LEU A 107 -3.13 -2.61 -8.94
CA LEU A 107 -3.78 -1.68 -9.85
C LEU A 107 -2.82 -0.52 -10.11
N CYS A 108 -2.39 -0.37 -11.36
CA CYS A 108 -1.36 0.58 -11.74
C CYS A 108 -1.89 1.66 -12.67
N PHE A 109 -1.59 2.91 -12.34
CA PHE A 109 -1.90 4.07 -13.15
C PHE A 109 -0.95 4.16 -14.34
N GLN A 110 -1.50 4.13 -15.56
CA GLN A 110 -0.77 4.28 -16.80
C GLN A 110 -1.22 5.56 -17.51
N GLU A 111 -0.25 6.36 -17.95
CA GLU A 111 -0.50 7.60 -18.68
C GLU A 111 0.08 7.46 -20.08
N VAL A 112 -0.79 7.37 -21.08
CA VAL A 112 -0.41 7.20 -22.49
C VAL A 112 -1.05 8.31 -23.31
N LYS A 113 -0.21 9.21 -23.82
CA LYS A 113 -0.61 10.39 -24.62
C LYS A 113 -1.62 11.28 -23.89
N GLU A 114 -2.90 11.10 -24.17
CA GLU A 114 -4.02 11.89 -23.64
C GLU A 114 -4.95 11.07 -22.74
N GLN A 115 -4.58 9.82 -22.43
CA GLN A 115 -5.33 8.93 -21.54
C GLN A 115 -4.55 8.65 -20.26
N ALA A 116 -5.28 8.60 -19.15
CA ALA A 116 -4.79 8.43 -17.80
C ALA A 116 -5.70 7.40 -17.10
N LEU A 117 -5.33 6.13 -17.17
CA LEU A 117 -6.19 4.99 -16.83
C LEU A 117 -5.53 4.07 -15.80
N TYR A 118 -6.34 3.24 -15.15
CA TYR A 118 -5.89 2.26 -14.17
C TYR A 118 -6.06 0.84 -14.70
N PHE A 119 -4.96 0.08 -14.74
CA PHE A 119 -4.94 -1.28 -15.25
C PHE A 119 -4.33 -2.25 -14.24
N ASP A 120 -4.69 -3.52 -14.36
CA ASP A 120 -3.97 -4.58 -13.66
C ASP A 120 -2.55 -4.70 -14.19
N ALA A 121 -1.61 -4.86 -13.26
CA ALA A 121 -0.23 -5.14 -13.55
C ALA A 121 0.36 -6.07 -12.48
N HIS A 122 1.37 -6.83 -12.88
CA HIS A 122 2.17 -7.64 -11.97
C HIS A 122 3.51 -6.97 -11.70
N VAL A 123 3.88 -6.89 -10.43
CA VAL A 123 5.22 -6.40 -10.04
C VAL A 123 6.25 -7.45 -10.43
N LEU A 124 7.23 -7.09 -11.24
CA LEU A 124 8.35 -7.96 -11.61
C LEU A 124 9.53 -7.78 -10.66
N ASP A 125 9.81 -6.53 -10.28
CA ASP A 125 10.92 -6.19 -9.39
C ASP A 125 10.67 -4.88 -8.62
N ALA A 126 11.34 -4.72 -7.47
CA ALA A 126 11.24 -3.55 -6.61
C ALA A 126 12.64 -3.02 -6.22
N GLN A 127 13.03 -1.92 -6.86
CA GLN A 127 14.26 -1.20 -6.52
C GLN A 127 14.04 -0.32 -5.29
N ARG A 128 14.56 -0.78 -4.14
CA ARG A 128 14.46 -0.08 -2.86
C ARG A 128 15.44 1.07 -2.76
N ARG A 129 14.97 2.21 -2.27
CA ARG A 129 15.82 3.40 -1.98
C ARG A 129 15.52 3.91 -0.58
N ARG A 130 16.49 4.59 0.04
CA ARG A 130 16.25 5.28 1.32
C ARG A 130 15.27 6.44 1.12
N HIS A 131 14.29 6.54 2.00
CA HIS A 131 13.34 7.64 2.07
C HIS A 131 12.71 7.74 3.46
N ASP A 132 11.98 8.82 3.71
CA ASP A 132 11.25 9.09 4.95
C ASP A 132 9.77 9.39 4.63
N VAL A 133 9.05 9.93 5.61
CA VAL A 133 7.63 10.30 5.50
C VAL A 133 7.33 11.34 4.42
N ARG A 134 8.34 12.05 3.90
CA ARG A 134 8.13 13.07 2.85
C ARG A 134 7.82 12.46 1.49
N GLY A 135 8.09 11.17 1.28
CA GLY A 135 7.76 10.53 0.02
C GLY A 135 8.63 9.32 -0.29
N CYS A 136 7.99 8.24 -0.76
CA CYS A 136 8.70 7.07 -1.24
C CYS A 136 9.54 7.38 -2.50
N ARG A 137 10.78 6.88 -2.51
CA ARG A 137 11.72 6.98 -3.65
C ARG A 137 11.96 5.65 -4.36
N CYS A 138 11.30 4.58 -3.93
CA CYS A 138 11.41 3.27 -4.55
C CYS A 138 10.84 3.28 -5.97
N ARG A 139 11.33 2.35 -6.80
CA ARG A 139 10.88 2.15 -8.18
C ARG A 139 10.46 0.71 -8.36
N PHE A 140 9.36 0.49 -9.05
CA PHE A 140 8.78 -0.83 -9.26
C PHE A 140 8.72 -1.10 -10.75
N LEU A 141 9.35 -2.18 -11.20
CA LEU A 141 9.16 -2.67 -12.56
C LEU A 141 7.86 -3.45 -12.56
N VAL A 142 6.89 -3.03 -13.36
CA VAL A 142 5.60 -3.70 -13.51
C VAL A 142 5.40 -4.16 -14.95
N ARG A 143 4.64 -5.24 -15.14
CA ARG A 143 4.15 -5.67 -16.45
C ARG A 143 2.63 -5.59 -16.47
N TYR A 144 2.08 -4.86 -17.43
CA TYR A 144 0.63 -4.68 -17.57
C TYR A 144 -0.02 -5.92 -18.18
N ASP A 145 -1.16 -6.33 -17.63
CA ASP A 145 -1.83 -7.56 -18.08
C ASP A 145 -2.48 -7.39 -19.47
N HIS A 146 -2.91 -6.16 -19.79
CA HIS A 146 -3.70 -5.89 -20.99
C HIS A 146 -2.87 -5.87 -22.29
N ASP A 147 -1.62 -5.44 -22.25
CA ASP A 147 -0.75 -5.32 -23.43
C ASP A 147 0.65 -5.93 -23.26
N GLN A 148 0.94 -6.49 -22.07
CA GLN A 148 2.23 -7.08 -21.71
C GLN A 148 3.41 -6.08 -21.70
N SER A 149 3.13 -4.77 -21.79
CA SER A 149 4.16 -3.74 -21.71
C SER A 149 4.74 -3.66 -20.30
N GLU A 150 6.01 -3.25 -20.21
CA GLU A 150 6.72 -3.08 -18.94
C GLU A 150 7.03 -1.61 -18.68
N GLU A 151 6.78 -1.12 -17.46
CA GLU A 151 7.07 0.25 -17.04
C GLU A 151 7.75 0.25 -15.67
N ILE A 152 8.70 1.17 -15.46
CA ILE A 152 9.23 1.45 -14.13
C ILE A 152 8.44 2.60 -13.50
N VAL A 153 7.59 2.28 -12.54
CA VAL A 153 6.69 3.24 -11.90
C VAL A 153 7.13 3.62 -10.48
N PRO A 154 6.87 4.86 -10.02
CA PRO A 154 6.97 5.22 -8.60
C PRO A 154 5.78 4.66 -7.80
N LEU A 155 5.92 4.55 -6.48
CA LEU A 155 4.86 4.03 -5.58
C LEU A 155 3.49 4.71 -5.77
N ARG A 156 3.46 6.03 -6.00
CA ARG A 156 2.20 6.79 -6.14
C ARG A 156 1.33 6.36 -7.33
N LYS A 157 1.87 5.60 -8.28
CA LYS A 157 1.12 5.01 -9.40
C LYS A 157 0.61 3.59 -9.08
N VAL A 158 0.86 3.08 -7.88
CA VAL A 158 0.58 1.70 -7.49
C VAL A 158 -0.44 1.68 -6.36
N CYS A 159 -1.57 1.04 -6.63
CA CYS A 159 -2.56 0.68 -5.63
C CYS A 159 -2.47 -0.83 -5.38
N ARG A 160 -2.32 -1.20 -4.12
CA ARG A 160 -2.19 -2.59 -3.69
C ARG A 160 -3.55 -3.25 -3.60
N ARG A 161 -3.57 -4.56 -3.77
CA ARG A 161 -4.78 -5.38 -3.67
C ARG A 161 -5.08 -5.71 -2.20
N PRO A 162 -6.35 -5.65 -1.72
CA PRO A 162 -6.75 -5.96 -0.34
C PRO A 162 -6.24 -7.32 0.17
N GLU A 163 -6.07 -8.28 -0.73
CA GLU A 163 -5.55 -9.62 -0.45
C GLU A 163 -4.11 -9.59 0.11
N THR A 164 -3.40 -8.45 0.00
CA THR A 164 -2.04 -8.25 0.52
C THR A 164 -1.97 -7.49 1.85
N ASP A 165 -3.10 -7.00 2.40
CA ASP A 165 -3.15 -6.19 3.64
C ASP A 165 -2.50 -6.87 4.84
N TYR A 166 -2.61 -8.19 4.94
CA TYR A 166 -2.04 -8.97 6.03
C TYR A 166 -0.53 -8.71 6.22
N ARG A 167 0.20 -8.39 5.14
CA ARG A 167 1.64 -8.07 5.22
C ARG A 167 1.89 -6.73 5.90
N LEU A 168 1.04 -5.73 5.65
CA LEU A 168 1.12 -4.44 6.33
C LEU A 168 0.77 -4.55 7.80
N GLN A 169 -0.28 -5.32 8.12
CA GLN A 169 -0.64 -5.54 9.52
C GLN A 169 0.51 -6.17 10.30
N GLN A 170 1.19 -7.17 9.72
CA GLN A 170 2.39 -7.76 10.32
C GLN A 170 3.52 -6.75 10.51
N LEU A 171 3.78 -5.88 9.52
CA LEU A 171 4.81 -4.84 9.61
C LEU A 171 4.52 -3.85 10.74
N HIS A 172 3.26 -3.44 10.89
CA HIS A 172 2.86 -2.53 11.97
C HIS A 172 3.02 -3.19 13.34
N THR A 173 2.60 -4.44 13.50
CA THR A 173 2.79 -5.19 14.76
C THR A 173 4.27 -5.35 15.12
N VAL A 174 5.13 -5.64 14.14
CA VAL A 174 6.59 -5.76 14.38
C VAL A 174 7.18 -4.42 14.81
N ASN A 175 6.82 -3.32 14.14
CA ASN A 175 7.31 -1.99 14.50
C ASN A 175 6.82 -1.55 15.89
N GLU A 176 5.56 -1.79 16.23
CA GLU A 176 5.01 -1.49 17.56
C GLU A 176 5.71 -2.30 18.65
N SER A 177 5.96 -3.60 18.42
CA SER A 177 6.69 -4.46 19.36
C SER A 177 8.18 -4.07 19.53
N GLY A 178 8.79 -3.47 18.50
CA GLY A 178 10.13 -2.88 18.59
C GLY A 178 10.18 -1.62 19.46
N PHE A 179 9.12 -0.80 19.41
CA PHE A 179 8.99 0.41 20.23
C PHE A 179 8.81 0.11 21.73
N VAL A 180 8.03 -0.92 22.11
CA VAL A 180 7.90 -1.32 23.53
C VAL A 180 9.18 -1.89 24.13
N ASN A 181 10.04 -2.53 23.33
CA ASN A 181 11.33 -3.00 23.83
C ASN A 181 12.36 -1.88 24.04
N LEU A 182 12.33 -0.82 23.23
CA LEU A 182 13.26 0.31 23.38
C LEU A 182 12.93 1.20 24.60
N GLN A 183 11.67 1.21 25.05
CA GLN A 183 11.26 1.88 26.28
C GLN A 183 11.65 1.12 27.56
N LYS A 184 12.05 -0.16 27.47
CA LYS A 184 12.38 -1.00 28.63
C LYS A 184 13.87 -1.03 28.99
N THR A 185 14.74 -0.40 28.19
CA THR A 185 16.20 -0.38 28.41
C THR A 185 16.75 0.97 28.91
N GLY A 186 15.88 1.86 29.43
CA GLY A 186 16.26 3.14 30.02
C GLY A 186 16.08 3.18 31.53
N ALA A 187 16.81 2.36 32.29
CA ALA A 187 16.95 2.54 33.74
C ALA A 187 18.40 2.25 34.15
N GLU A 188 19.16 3.31 34.42
CA GLU A 188 20.52 3.25 34.98
C GLU A 188 20.52 2.57 36.37
N PRO A 189 21.54 1.77 36.73
CA PRO A 189 21.75 1.36 38.11
C PRO A 189 22.54 2.43 38.87
N GLN A 190 21.88 3.08 39.84
CA GLN A 190 22.51 3.99 40.78
C GLN A 190 23.40 3.24 41.80
N LYS A 191 24.61 3.79 41.92
CA LYS A 191 25.71 3.52 42.87
C LYS A 191 25.24 3.47 44.34
N LYS A 192 25.64 2.44 45.09
CA LYS A 192 25.72 2.49 46.56
C LYS A 192 27.05 1.91 47.05
N GLN A 193 27.81 2.75 47.76
CA GLN A 193 28.97 2.41 48.59
C GLN A 193 28.54 2.43 50.08
N HIS A 194 28.96 1.43 50.85
CA HIS A 194 29.27 1.46 52.30
C HIS A 194 29.86 0.08 52.68
N ILE A 195 31.19 -0.12 52.76
CA ILE A 195 32.18 0.05 53.87
C ILE A 195 31.90 -0.79 55.13
N GLU A 196 32.80 -1.74 55.41
CA GLU A 196 33.57 -2.00 56.67
C GLU A 196 34.20 -3.41 56.59
N SER A 197 35.25 -3.82 57.30
CA SER A 197 36.58 -3.26 57.61
C SER A 197 37.44 -4.43 58.19
N VAL A 198 38.78 -4.34 58.02
CA VAL A 198 39.90 -4.94 58.79
C VAL A 198 40.08 -6.47 58.91
N SER A 199 41.17 -7.00 58.31
CA SER A 199 42.44 -7.39 59.00
C SER A 199 43.10 -8.68 58.49
N SER A 200 44.36 -8.51 58.04
CA SER A 200 45.57 -9.31 58.32
C SER A 200 45.53 -10.85 58.27
N ASN A 201 46.32 -11.45 57.36
CA ASN A 201 47.51 -12.19 57.81
C ASN A 201 48.50 -12.55 56.69
N GLN A 202 49.76 -12.59 57.13
CA GLN A 202 51.00 -12.77 56.40
C GLN A 202 51.25 -14.23 55.98
N ASN A 203 52.32 -14.40 55.19
CA ASN A 203 53.23 -15.56 55.03
C ASN A 203 53.14 -16.24 53.65
N ASN A 204 54.22 -16.65 52.99
CA ASN A 204 55.66 -16.40 53.07
C ASN A 204 56.28 -17.15 51.86
N THR A 205 57.45 -16.70 51.42
CA THR A 205 58.56 -17.51 50.84
C THR A 205 58.44 -18.29 49.53
N LYS A 206 59.38 -17.94 48.62
CA LYS A 206 60.41 -18.78 47.92
C LYS A 206 59.90 -19.91 47.00
N ALA A 207 60.51 -20.30 45.88
CA ALA A 207 61.80 -20.04 45.22
C ALA A 207 61.67 -20.70 43.82
N ALA A 208 62.09 -20.05 42.72
CA ALA A 208 63.37 -20.27 42.03
C ALA A 208 63.32 -21.16 40.77
N LYS A 209 64.24 -20.82 39.86
CA LYS A 209 64.70 -21.49 38.62
C LYS A 209 63.75 -21.34 37.43
N GLY A 210 64.15 -20.87 36.25
CA GLY A 210 65.47 -20.60 35.66
C GLY A 210 65.30 -20.86 34.15
N ARG A 211 65.32 -19.81 33.32
CA ARG A 211 66.37 -19.49 32.32
C ARG A 211 66.57 -20.51 31.19
N ARG A 212 66.20 -20.11 29.95
CA ARG A 212 66.94 -20.15 28.65
C ARG A 212 65.92 -19.91 27.51
N THR A 213 66.00 -18.81 26.74
CA THR A 213 66.75 -18.64 25.46
C THR A 213 66.47 -19.80 24.50
N GLU A 214 65.96 -19.65 23.29
CA GLU A 214 65.94 -18.56 22.29
C GLU A 214 64.56 -18.42 21.63
#